data_AF-A0A955ZPR6-F1
#
_entry.id   AF-A0A955ZPR6-F1
#
_cell.length_a   1.000
_cell.length_b   1.000
_cell.length_c   1.000
_cell.angle_alpha   90.00
_cell.angle_beta   90.00
_cell.angle_gamma   90.00
#
_symmetry.space_group_name_H-M   'P 1'
#
loop_
_entity.id
_entity.type
_entity.pdbx_description
1 polymer ?
#
loop_
_entity_poly.entity_id
_entity_poly.type
_entity_poly.pdbx_seq_one_letter_code
_entity_poly.pdbx_strand_id
1 'polypeptide(L)'
;MIAGLFSSALILGGGAAWADGDGHGYGHDPKSHLEKLTKKLDLTKEQQDKILPIIEEKHQKMEGLHEQMKEMRKQAMAKIEAELTPEQQAKWKEMQEKREEKMKEYKEKHGKDCDKKGKHGKGEKDE
;
A
#
# COMPACT_ATOMS: atom_id res chain seq x y z
N MET A 1 -43.44 -0.28 2.91
CA MET A 1 -43.43 -0.82 1.54
C MET A 1 -43.58 0.35 0.58
N ILE A 2 -42.48 0.82 -0.01
CA ILE A 2 -42.49 1.80 -1.11
C ILE A 2 -41.60 1.24 -2.22
N ALA A 3 -42.15 1.34 -3.43
CA ALA A 3 -41.81 0.70 -4.68
C ALA A 3 -40.35 0.84 -5.13
N GLY A 4 -39.83 -0.24 -5.70
CA GLY A 4 -38.62 -0.25 -6.47
C GLY A 4 -38.81 0.37 -7.86
N LEU A 5 -37.81 1.12 -8.31
CA LEU A 5 -37.56 1.46 -9.71
C LEU A 5 -36.05 1.43 -9.91
N PHE A 6 -35.50 0.23 -10.19
CA PHE A 6 -34.15 0.08 -10.73
C PHE A 6 -34.22 0.33 -12.24
N SER A 7 -34.12 1.58 -12.65
CA SER A 7 -33.84 1.92 -14.05
C SER A 7 -32.34 1.80 -14.29
N SER A 8 -31.94 0.67 -14.86
CA SER A 8 -30.63 0.44 -15.45
C SER A 8 -30.46 1.30 -16.70
N ALA A 9 -29.66 2.36 -16.60
CA ALA A 9 -29.04 3.03 -17.73
C ALA A 9 -27.53 2.78 -17.67
N LEU A 10 -27.10 1.76 -18.41
CA LEU A 10 -25.69 1.47 -18.67
C LEU A 10 -25.20 2.48 -19.73
N ILE A 11 -24.61 3.59 -19.30
CA ILE A 11 -23.78 4.43 -20.17
C ILE A 11 -22.32 4.00 -19.98
N LEU A 12 -21.86 3.16 -20.91
CA LEU A 12 -20.45 2.91 -21.14
C LEU A 12 -19.87 4.08 -21.95
N GLY A 13 -18.89 4.80 -21.40
CA GLY A 13 -18.00 5.63 -22.20
C GLY A 13 -17.51 6.90 -21.51
N GLY A 14 -16.29 6.84 -20.96
CA GLY A 14 -15.48 8.04 -20.70
C GLY A 14 -14.90 8.12 -19.30
N GLY A 15 -13.60 7.79 -19.17
CA GLY A 15 -12.76 8.31 -18.09
C GLY A 15 -12.28 7.28 -17.06
N ALA A 16 -11.21 6.54 -17.40
CA ALA A 16 -10.17 6.13 -16.44
C ALA A 16 -8.94 5.58 -17.20
N ALA A 17 -8.23 6.44 -17.94
CA ALA A 17 -6.77 6.40 -17.79
C ALA A 17 -6.47 6.74 -16.31
N TRP A 18 -5.30 6.42 -15.76
CA TRP A 18 -4.98 6.54 -14.32
C TRP A 18 -5.57 5.41 -13.44
N ALA A 19 -5.25 4.17 -13.77
CA ALA A 19 -5.23 3.10 -12.77
C ALA A 19 -3.87 2.38 -12.76
N ASP A 20 -2.78 3.13 -12.95
CA ASP A 20 -1.45 2.71 -12.47
C ASP A 20 -1.43 2.92 -10.95
N GLY A 21 -2.04 1.97 -10.24
CA GLY A 21 -1.81 1.78 -8.82
C GLY A 21 -0.43 1.14 -8.65
N ASP A 22 0.63 1.88 -8.95
CA ASP A 22 2.00 1.50 -8.63
C ASP A 22 2.14 1.53 -7.11
N GLY A 23 1.74 0.43 -6.48
CA GLY A 23 1.78 0.21 -5.05
C GLY A 23 3.21 0.04 -4.57
N HIS A 24 4.00 1.10 -4.65
CA HIS A 24 5.30 1.17 -3.99
C HIS A 24 5.07 1.06 -2.48
N GLY A 25 5.52 -0.06 -1.90
CA GLY A 25 5.35 -0.40 -0.50
C GLY A 25 5.70 0.77 0.42
N TYR A 26 4.72 1.18 1.23
CA TYR A 26 4.89 2.20 2.25
C TYR A 26 5.59 1.56 3.45
N GLY A 27 6.93 1.58 3.46
CA GLY A 27 7.67 0.93 4.54
C GLY A 27 9.16 0.84 4.25
N HIS A 28 9.82 1.96 3.97
CA HIS A 28 11.27 1.99 4.10
C HIS A 28 11.62 2.29 5.55
N ASP A 29 12.36 1.37 6.16
CA ASP A 29 12.99 1.53 7.46
C ASP A 29 13.73 2.90 7.53
N PRO A 30 13.60 3.66 8.64
CA PRO A 30 14.23 4.97 8.79
C PRO A 30 15.74 4.97 8.52
N LYS A 31 16.46 3.90 8.90
CA LYS A 31 17.90 3.79 8.68
C LYS A 31 18.21 3.53 7.22
N SER A 32 17.45 2.67 6.54
CA SER A 32 17.60 2.47 5.09
C SER A 32 17.35 3.76 4.30
N HIS A 33 16.41 4.59 4.76
CA HIS A 33 16.19 5.92 4.16
C HIS A 33 17.40 6.84 4.41
N LEU A 34 17.88 6.91 5.65
CA LEU A 34 19.06 7.71 5.97
C LEU A 34 20.28 7.28 5.17
N GLU A 35 20.55 5.97 5.04
CA GLU A 35 21.65 5.45 4.22
C GLU A 35 21.56 5.90 2.76
N LYS A 36 20.35 5.90 2.17
CA LYS A 36 20.15 6.39 0.80
C LYS A 36 20.43 7.89 0.68
N LEU A 37 20.06 8.68 1.69
CA LEU A 37 20.35 10.11 1.72
C LEU A 37 21.85 10.36 1.90
N THR A 38 22.50 9.64 2.80
CA THR A 38 23.94 9.70 3.02
C THR A 38 24.71 9.39 1.73
N LYS A 39 24.36 8.32 1.00
CA LYS A 39 25.02 7.97 -0.26
C LYS A 39 24.80 8.98 -1.39
N LYS A 40 23.70 9.73 -1.36
CA LYS A 40 23.36 10.69 -2.42
C LYS A 40 23.89 12.09 -2.17
N LEU A 41 24.08 12.45 -0.90
CA LEU A 41 24.38 13.80 -0.45
C LEU A 41 25.68 13.88 0.36
N ASP A 42 26.40 12.76 0.50
CA ASP A 42 27.63 12.62 1.26
C ASP A 42 27.52 13.17 2.69
N LEU A 43 26.46 12.77 3.39
CA LEU A 43 26.16 13.29 4.73
C LEU A 43 27.23 12.90 5.76
N THR A 44 27.72 13.89 6.50
CA THR A 44 28.61 13.69 7.66
C THR A 44 27.88 12.99 8.82
N LYS A 45 28.64 12.44 9.77
CA LYS A 45 28.08 11.78 10.96
C LYS A 45 27.19 12.73 11.79
N GLU A 46 27.62 13.98 11.97
CA GLU A 46 26.83 14.98 12.69
C GLU A 46 25.51 15.33 11.98
N GLN A 47 25.49 15.34 10.65
CA GLN A 47 24.26 15.53 9.88
C GLN A 47 23.35 14.31 10.00
N GLN A 48 23.91 13.11 9.94
CA GLN A 48 23.15 11.87 10.11
C GLN A 48 22.47 11.80 11.49
N ASP A 49 23.19 12.13 12.56
CA ASP A 49 22.67 12.13 13.93
C ASP A 49 21.51 13.14 14.12
N LYS A 50 21.52 14.25 13.36
CA LYS A 50 20.43 15.24 13.37
C LYS A 50 19.24 14.85 12.49
N ILE A 51 19.48 14.13 11.40
CA ILE A 51 18.45 13.77 10.42
C ILE A 51 17.69 12.50 10.83
N LEU A 52 18.37 11.53 11.45
CA LEU A 52 17.76 10.28 11.90
C LEU A 52 16.46 10.49 12.70
N PRO A 53 16.44 11.29 13.79
CA PRO A 53 15.22 11.48 14.57
C PRO A 53 14.08 12.11 13.77
N ILE A 54 14.38 12.97 12.78
CA ILE A 54 13.36 13.60 11.90
C ILE A 54 12.69 12.53 11.03
N ILE A 55 13.47 11.60 10.49
CA ILE A 55 12.95 10.51 9.66
C ILE A 55 12.15 9.52 10.51
N GLU A 56 12.62 9.20 11.72
CA GLU A 56 11.92 8.33 12.67
C GLU A 56 10.58 8.92 13.09
N GLU A 57 10.54 10.19 13.48
CA GLU A 57 9.29 10.88 13.84
C GLU A 57 8.29 10.87 12.67
N LYS A 58 8.77 11.16 11.46
CA LYS A 58 7.92 11.08 10.26
C LYS A 58 7.39 9.66 10.05
N HIS A 59 8.24 8.65 10.21
CA HIS A 59 7.85 7.26 10.02
C HIS A 59 6.73 6.87 10.99
N GLN A 60 6.89 7.15 12.27
CA GLN A 60 5.87 6.88 13.30
C GLN A 60 4.54 7.58 12.99
N LYS A 61 4.56 8.85 12.58
CA LYS A 61 3.34 9.57 12.18
C LYS A 61 2.65 8.92 10.98
N MET A 62 3.42 8.49 10.00
CA MET A 62 2.86 7.82 8.81
C MET A 62 2.32 6.43 9.12
N GLU A 63 2.95 5.67 10.03
CA GLU A 63 2.41 4.40 10.51
C GLU A 63 1.06 4.59 11.21
N GLY A 64 0.96 5.59 12.08
CA GLY A 64 -0.30 5.95 12.74
C GLY A 64 -1.40 6.33 11.73
N LEU A 65 -1.07 7.17 10.75
CA LEU A 65 -2.01 7.56 9.69
C LEU A 65 -2.41 6.36 8.82
N HIS A 66 -1.49 5.43 8.57
CA HIS A 66 -1.76 4.23 7.78
C HIS A 66 -2.83 3.36 8.44
N GLU A 67 -2.70 3.08 9.74
CA GLU A 67 -3.70 2.29 10.46
C GLU A 67 -5.05 3.00 10.55
N GLN A 68 -5.06 4.33 10.76
CA GLN A 68 -6.30 5.11 10.73
C GLN A 68 -6.99 5.06 9.36
N MET A 69 -6.24 5.23 8.27
CA MET A 69 -6.79 5.18 6.91
C MET A 69 -7.30 3.77 6.57
N LYS A 70 -6.59 2.73 7.01
CA LYS A 70 -6.99 1.34 6.83
C LYS A 70 -8.30 1.04 7.55
N GLU A 71 -8.46 1.51 8.78
CA GLU A 71 -9.69 1.35 9.54
C GLU A 71 -10.85 2.13 8.90
N MET A 72 -10.63 3.40 8.54
CA MET A 72 -11.61 4.21 7.83
C MET A 72 -12.07 3.53 6.53
N ARG A 73 -11.15 2.95 5.76
CA ARG A 73 -11.47 2.20 4.55
C ARG A 73 -12.32 0.98 4.85
N LYS A 74 -11.99 0.19 5.88
CA LYS A 74 -12.81 -0.96 6.29
C LYS A 74 -14.24 -0.55 6.64
N GLN A 75 -14.39 0.50 7.45
CA GLN A 75 -15.70 1.01 7.85
C GLN A 75 -16.52 1.51 6.65
N ALA A 76 -15.90 2.24 5.73
CA ALA A 76 -16.55 2.70 4.52
C ALA A 76 -17.03 1.51 3.65
N MET A 77 -16.18 0.49 3.48
CA MET A 77 -16.54 -0.70 2.71
C MET A 77 -17.68 -1.49 3.36
N ALA A 78 -17.69 -1.63 4.70
CA ALA A 78 -18.77 -2.30 5.40
C ALA A 78 -20.12 -1.59 5.22
N LYS A 79 -20.13 -0.25 5.24
CA LYS A 79 -21.34 0.54 4.95
C LYS A 79 -21.81 0.36 3.52
N ILE A 80 -20.88 0.33 2.55
CA ILE A 80 -21.23 0.07 1.14
C ILE A 80 -21.83 -1.33 1.00
N GLU A 81 -21.24 -2.36 1.60
CA GLU A 81 -21.73 -3.74 1.53
C GLU A 81 -23.15 -3.90 2.10
N ALA A 82 -23.49 -3.13 3.13
CA ALA A 82 -24.83 -3.13 3.73
C ALA A 82 -25.94 -2.59 2.80
N GLU A 83 -25.59 -1.73 1.83
CA GLU A 83 -26.52 -1.15 0.86
C GLU A 83 -26.66 -2.00 -0.42
N LEU A 84 -25.87 -3.07 -0.55
CA LEU A 84 -25.90 -3.96 -1.72
C LEU A 84 -27.01 -4.99 -1.63
N THR A 85 -27.57 -5.36 -2.79
CA THR A 85 -28.47 -6.52 -2.88
C THR A 85 -27.69 -7.83 -2.69
N PRO A 86 -28.35 -8.95 -2.35
CA PRO A 86 -27.67 -10.24 -2.18
C PRO A 86 -26.85 -10.68 -3.40
N GLU A 87 -27.36 -10.46 -4.61
CA GLU A 87 -26.63 -10.77 -5.84
C GLU A 87 -25.40 -9.88 -6.04
N GLN A 88 -25.48 -8.60 -5.65
CA GLN A 88 -24.35 -7.68 -5.71
C GLN A 88 -23.30 -7.99 -4.64
N GLN A 89 -23.71 -8.40 -3.45
CA GLN A 89 -22.81 -8.86 -2.39
C GLN A 89 -22.02 -10.11 -2.82
N ALA A 90 -22.67 -11.05 -3.52
CA ALA A 90 -21.98 -12.23 -4.06
C ALA A 90 -20.87 -11.83 -5.05
N LYS A 91 -21.18 -10.93 -6.00
CA LYS A 91 -20.16 -10.38 -6.94
C LYS A 91 -19.07 -9.60 -6.22
N TRP A 92 -19.42 -8.85 -5.18
CA TRP A 92 -18.46 -8.10 -4.38
C TRP A 92 -17.45 -9.03 -3.69
N LYS A 93 -17.92 -10.12 -3.08
CA LYS A 93 -17.06 -11.13 -2.45
C LYS A 93 -16.12 -11.79 -3.46
N GLU A 94 -16.64 -12.20 -4.62
CA GLU A 94 -15.80 -12.76 -5.70
C GLU A 94 -14.71 -11.78 -6.15
N MET A 95 -15.03 -10.49 -6.28
CA MET A 95 -14.03 -9.47 -6.61
C MET A 95 -12.95 -9.31 -5.53
N GLN A 96 -13.31 -9.40 -4.24
CA GLN A 96 -12.34 -9.34 -3.14
C GLN A 96 -11.43 -10.57 -3.14
N GLU A 97 -11.99 -11.77 -3.27
CA GLU A 97 -11.22 -13.02 -3.32
C GLU A 97 -10.22 -12.99 -4.48
N LYS A 98 -10.67 -12.61 -5.68
CA LYS A 98 -9.80 -12.47 -6.86
C LYS A 98 -8.69 -11.43 -6.65
N ARG A 99 -8.97 -10.34 -5.91
CA ARG A 99 -7.95 -9.35 -5.57
C ARG A 99 -6.92 -9.93 -4.58
N GLU A 100 -7.36 -10.70 -3.60
CA GLU A 100 -6.47 -11.38 -2.65
C GLU A 100 -5.60 -12.44 -3.31
N GLU A 101 -6.16 -13.24 -4.21
CA GLU A 101 -5.42 -14.22 -5.01
C GLU A 101 -4.36 -13.56 -5.87
N LYS A 102 -4.72 -12.50 -6.61
CA LYS A 102 -3.74 -11.71 -7.37
C LYS A 102 -2.65 -11.13 -6.48
N MET A 103 -3.01 -10.67 -5.27
CA MET A 103 -2.03 -10.17 -4.31
C MET A 103 -1.09 -11.29 -3.83
N LYS A 104 -1.62 -12.47 -3.52
CA LYS A 104 -0.83 -13.65 -3.12
C LYS A 104 0.09 -14.08 -4.25
N GLU A 105 -0.43 -14.23 -5.46
CA GLU A 105 0.35 -14.58 -6.66
C GLU A 105 1.47 -13.57 -6.91
N TYR A 106 1.17 -12.26 -6.83
CA TYR A 106 2.17 -11.21 -6.94
C TYR A 106 3.26 -11.34 -5.87
N LYS A 107 2.87 -11.58 -4.61
CA LYS A 107 3.82 -11.82 -3.51
C LYS A 107 4.63 -13.10 -3.71
N GLU A 108 4.09 -14.16 -4.29
CA GLU A 108 4.85 -15.38 -4.57
C GLU A 108 5.87 -15.17 -5.69
N LYS A 109 5.47 -14.46 -6.76
CA LYS A 109 6.34 -14.17 -7.91
C LYS A 109 7.43 -13.17 -7.60
N HIS A 110 7.10 -12.09 -6.87
CA HIS A 110 8.03 -10.97 -6.61
C HIS A 110 8.57 -10.94 -5.17
N GLY A 111 8.01 -11.73 -4.25
CA GLY A 111 8.45 -11.82 -2.86
C GLY A 111 9.86 -12.43 -2.71
N LYS A 112 10.23 -13.37 -3.59
CA LYS A 112 11.57 -13.98 -3.58
C LYS A 112 12.68 -13.02 -4.03
N ASP A 113 12.36 -11.97 -4.79
CA ASP A 113 13.35 -11.00 -5.28
C ASP A 113 13.57 -9.83 -4.30
N CYS A 114 12.59 -9.48 -3.46
CA CYS A 114 12.82 -8.49 -2.40
C CYS A 114 13.71 -9.02 -1.26
N ASP A 115 13.71 -10.33 -0.98
CA ASP A 115 14.67 -10.94 -0.03
C ASP A 115 16.12 -10.96 -0.58
N LYS A 116 16.31 -11.15 -1.89
CA LYS A 116 17.65 -11.14 -2.52
C LYS A 116 18.23 -9.73 -2.68
N LYS A 117 17.42 -8.70 -2.94
CA LYS A 117 17.88 -7.31 -3.01
C LYS A 117 18.16 -6.69 -1.62
N GLY A 118 17.63 -7.25 -0.54
CA GLY A 118 18.00 -6.87 0.83
C GLY A 118 19.33 -7.48 1.32
N LYS A 119 19.80 -8.58 0.71
CA LYS A 119 21.05 -9.26 1.11
C LYS A 119 22.32 -8.78 0.40
N HIS A 120 22.24 -8.05 -0.71
CA HIS A 120 23.43 -7.51 -1.40
C HIS A 120 24.06 -6.25 -0.75
N GLY A 121 23.74 -5.95 0.51
CA GLY A 121 24.32 -4.82 1.27
C GLY A 121 24.94 -5.19 2.61
N LYS A 122 24.92 -6.48 3.00
CA LYS A 122 25.51 -6.98 4.25
C LYS A 122 26.43 -8.15 3.96
N GLY A 123 27.70 -7.85 3.70
CA GLY A 123 28.77 -8.84 3.56
C GLY A 123 29.92 -8.24 2.77
N GLU A 124 31.14 -8.41 3.27
CA GLU A 124 32.41 -8.02 2.65
C GLU A 124 32.79 -6.54 2.76
N LYS A 125 33.00 -6.11 4.01
CA LYS A 125 34.25 -5.40 4.36
C LYS A 125 34.75 -5.95 5.69
N ASP A 126 35.25 -7.18 5.65
CA ASP A 126 36.17 -7.69 6.67
C ASP A 126 37.56 -7.74 6.03
N GLU A 127 38.52 -7.13 6.74
CA GLU A 127 39.97 -7.01 6.52
C GLU A 127 40.52 -6.11 5.39
#